data_AF-A0A1L6F8N4-F1
#
_entry.id   AF-A0A1L6F8N4-F1
#
_cell.length_a   1.000
_cell.length_b   1.000
_cell.length_c   1.000
_cell.angle_alpha   90.00
_cell.angle_beta   90.00
_cell.angle_gamma   90.00
#
_symmetry.space_group_name_H-M   'P 1'
#
loop_
_entity.id
_entity.type
_entity.pdbx_description
1 polymer ?
#
loop_
_entity_poly.entity_id
_entity_poly.type
_entity_poly.pdbx_seq_one_letter_code
_entity_poly.pdbx_strand_id
1 'polypeptide(L)'
;MERLHHFRPDLVDFVIEQTRTEAEHRRRQDVIVNRFIFVERVIGQLSAIVVASLGIAGGIYAGLNGQPWLGGTIATVTIGTLGVAFLGRRSKAPPDTK
;
A
#
# COMPACT_ATOMS: atom_id res chain seq x y z
N MET A 1 -6.01 -33.18 24.67
CA MET A 1 -5.23 -33.76 23.56
C MET A 1 -5.28 -35.29 23.56
N GLU A 2 -5.29 -35.98 24.70
CA GLU A 2 -5.39 -37.46 24.75
C GLU A 2 -6.80 -38.04 24.50
N ARG A 3 -7.88 -37.36 24.90
CA ARG A 3 -9.25 -37.91 24.77
C ARG A 3 -9.94 -37.72 23.41
N LEU A 4 -9.30 -37.08 22.44
CA LEU A 4 -9.85 -36.88 21.09
C LEU A 4 -9.42 -37.99 20.10
N HIS A 5 -8.30 -38.69 20.38
CA HIS A 5 -7.82 -39.81 19.57
C HIS A 5 -8.70 -41.07 19.67
N HIS A 6 -9.60 -41.14 20.66
CA HIS A 6 -10.53 -42.26 20.81
C HIS A 6 -11.77 -42.17 19.90
N PHE A 7 -12.02 -41.01 19.24
CA PHE A 7 -13.30 -40.73 18.58
C PHE A 7 -13.33 -40.92 17.04
N ARG A 8 -12.17 -41.01 16.37
CA ARG A 8 -11.91 -41.47 14.98
C ARG A 8 -10.61 -40.80 14.50
N PRO A 9 -9.47 -41.52 14.48
CA PRO A 9 -8.18 -40.94 14.08
C PRO A 9 -8.20 -40.36 12.66
N ASP A 10 -8.96 -40.97 11.74
CA ASP A 10 -9.11 -40.50 10.35
C ASP A 10 -9.62 -39.05 10.23
N LEU A 11 -10.52 -38.62 11.12
CA LEU A 11 -11.06 -37.25 11.08
C LEU A 11 -10.04 -36.22 11.57
N VAL A 12 -9.19 -36.61 12.51
CA VAL A 12 -8.12 -35.73 13.02
C VAL A 12 -7.03 -35.56 11.95
N ASP A 13 -6.63 -36.65 11.31
CA ASP A 13 -5.66 -36.60 10.20
C ASP A 13 -6.21 -35.80 9.01
N PHE A 14 -7.48 -35.98 8.66
CA PHE A 14 -8.14 -35.16 7.63
C PHE A 14 -8.12 -33.66 7.99
N VAL A 15 -8.44 -33.28 9.24
CA VAL A 15 -8.42 -31.87 9.66
C VAL A 15 -7.00 -31.31 9.64
N ILE A 16 -5.97 -32.07 10.02
CA ILE A 16 -4.57 -31.64 9.94
C ILE A 16 -4.14 -31.43 8.49
N GLU A 17 -4.48 -32.37 7.60
CA GLU A 17 -4.20 -32.30 6.16
C GLU A 17 -4.88 -31.08 5.52
N GLN A 18 -6.16 -30.86 5.82
CA GLN A 18 -6.93 -29.70 5.34
C GLN A 18 -6.37 -28.39 5.91
N THR A 19 -5.99 -28.36 7.19
CA THR A 19 -5.39 -27.17 7.83
C THR A 19 -4.05 -26.84 7.19
N ARG A 20 -3.24 -27.85 6.87
CA ARG A 20 -1.96 -27.67 6.19
C ARG A 20 -2.17 -27.12 4.77
N THR A 21 -3.11 -27.69 4.04
CA THR A 21 -3.46 -27.25 2.67
C THR A 21 -3.95 -25.80 2.65
N GLU A 22 -4.83 -25.44 3.58
CA GLU A 22 -5.33 -24.07 3.76
C GLU A 22 -4.21 -23.10 4.15
N ALA A 23 -3.30 -23.50 5.05
CA ALA A 23 -2.17 -22.68 5.44
C ALA A 23 -1.19 -22.43 4.29
N GLU A 24 -0.91 -23.44 3.47
CA GLU A 24 -0.09 -23.30 2.27
C GLU A 24 -0.77 -22.41 1.21
N HIS A 25 -2.09 -22.54 1.05
CA HIS A 25 -2.86 -21.67 0.16
C HIS A 25 -2.82 -20.22 0.61
N ARG A 26 -3.04 -19.93 1.91
CA ARG A 26 -2.94 -18.58 2.48
C ARG A 26 -1.55 -17.98 2.29
N ARG A 27 -0.49 -18.72 2.60
CA ARG A 27 0.90 -18.26 2.40
C ARG A 27 1.16 -17.88 0.95
N ARG A 28 0.66 -18.66 0.00
CA ARG A 28 0.82 -18.37 -1.44
C ARG A 28 0.05 -17.11 -1.84
N GLN A 29 -1.17 -16.95 -1.35
CA GLN A 29 -1.96 -15.74 -1.60
C GLN A 29 -1.30 -14.50 -0.97
N ASP A 30 -0.80 -14.58 0.27
CA ASP A 30 -0.15 -13.48 0.98
C ASP A 30 1.06 -12.96 0.20
N VAL A 31 1.89 -13.85 -0.35
CA VAL A 31 3.05 -13.45 -1.17
C VAL A 31 2.61 -12.71 -2.43
N ILE A 32 1.57 -13.19 -3.10
CA ILE A 32 1.05 -12.58 -4.33
C ILE A 32 0.46 -11.20 -4.03
N VAL A 33 -0.38 -11.10 -3.00
CA VAL A 33 -1.01 -9.86 -2.55
C VAL A 33 0.05 -8.85 -2.13
N ASN A 34 1.04 -9.26 -1.31
CA ASN A 34 2.09 -8.36 -0.86
C ASN A 34 2.93 -7.84 -2.03
N ARG A 35 3.19 -8.67 -3.05
CA ARG A 35 3.88 -8.24 -4.27
C ARG A 35 3.05 -7.21 -5.05
N PHE A 36 1.75 -7.42 -5.20
CA PHE A 36 0.88 -6.44 -5.86
C PHE A 36 0.82 -5.11 -5.09
N ILE A 37 0.67 -5.16 -3.77
CA ILE A 37 0.70 -3.97 -2.92
C ILE A 37 2.04 -3.23 -3.05
N PHE A 38 3.15 -3.97 -3.10
CA PHE A 38 4.47 -3.38 -3.30
C PHE A 38 4.56 -2.66 -4.65
N VAL A 39 4.14 -3.31 -5.74
CA VAL A 39 4.14 -2.71 -7.09
C VAL A 39 3.26 -1.47 -7.15
N GLU A 40 2.05 -1.52 -6.58
CA GLU A 40 1.14 -0.37 -6.51
C GLU A 40 1.76 0.81 -5.75
N ARG A 41 2.44 0.53 -4.62
CA ARG A 41 3.15 1.57 -3.86
C ARG A 41 4.28 2.20 -4.68
N VAL A 42 5.08 1.40 -5.38
CA VAL A 42 6.17 1.90 -6.24
C VAL A 42 5.61 2.77 -7.36
N ILE A 43 4.58 2.31 -8.07
CA ILE A 43 3.95 3.10 -9.15
C ILE A 43 3.37 4.41 -8.60
N GLY A 44 2.67 4.37 -7.47
CA GLY A 44 2.13 5.57 -6.84
C GLY A 44 3.20 6.57 -6.39
N GLN A 45 4.40 6.09 -6.03
CA GLN A 45 5.51 6.96 -5.66
C GLN A 45 6.21 7.54 -6.89
N LEU A 46 6.33 6.77 -7.97
CA LEU A 46 6.84 7.27 -9.25
C LEU A 46 5.92 8.33 -9.84
N SER A 47 4.60 8.13 -9.82
CA SER A 47 3.64 9.14 -10.30
C SER A 47 3.69 10.42 -9.46
N ALA A 48 3.86 10.30 -8.13
CA ALA A 48 4.03 11.44 -7.25
C ALA A 48 5.28 12.26 -7.60
N ILE A 49 6.40 11.61 -7.92
CA ILE A 49 7.64 12.28 -8.38
C ILE A 49 7.37 13.05 -9.67
N VAL A 50 6.72 12.44 -10.65
CA VAL A 50 6.43 13.09 -11.95
C VAL A 50 5.57 14.33 -11.74
N VAL A 51 4.48 14.23 -10.97
CA VAL A 51 3.59 15.37 -10.69
C VAL A 51 4.32 16.47 -9.91
N ALA A 52 5.17 16.09 -8.95
CA ALA A 52 6.00 17.05 -8.22
C ALA A 52 6.93 17.82 -9.16
N SER A 53 7.66 17.11 -10.03
CA SER A 53 8.58 17.72 -10.99
C SER A 53 7.85 18.66 -11.95
N LEU A 54 6.68 18.25 -12.47
CA LEU A 54 5.88 19.07 -13.37
C LEU A 54 5.31 20.31 -12.68
N GLY A 55 4.81 20.19 -11.45
CA GLY A 55 4.27 21.33 -10.71
C GLY A 55 5.35 22.34 -10.33
N ILE A 56 6.54 21.87 -9.95
CA ILE A 56 7.70 22.75 -9.67
C ILE A 56 8.16 23.44 -10.97
N ALA A 57 8.35 22.69 -12.05
CA ALA A 57 8.79 23.24 -13.33
C ALA A 57 7.77 24.25 -13.90
N GLY A 58 6.48 23.91 -13.84
CA GLY A 58 5.38 24.80 -14.24
C GLY A 58 5.30 26.06 -13.38
N GLY A 59 5.50 25.93 -12.06
CA GLY A 59 5.54 27.08 -11.15
C GLY A 59 6.72 28.01 -11.43
N ILE A 60 7.91 27.46 -11.65
CA ILE A 60 9.10 28.23 -12.04
C ILE A 60 8.87 28.93 -13.38
N TYR A 61 8.34 28.22 -14.38
CA TYR A 61 8.05 28.79 -15.69
C TYR A 61 7.05 29.96 -15.59
N ALA A 62 5.95 29.80 -14.84
CA ALA A 62 4.97 30.86 -14.64
C ALA A 62 5.58 32.08 -13.90
N GLY A 63 6.47 31.84 -12.93
CA GLY A 63 7.18 32.91 -12.22
C GLY A 63 8.12 33.70 -13.13
N LEU A 64 8.86 33.02 -14.00
CA LEU A 64 9.77 33.66 -14.96
C LEU A 64 9.04 34.46 -16.05
N ASN A 65 7.79 34.09 -16.38
CA ASN A 65 6.95 34.82 -17.34
C ASN A 65 6.23 36.05 -16.74
N GLY A 66 6.66 36.52 -15.56
CA GLY A 66 6.13 37.75 -14.96
C GLY A 66 4.84 37.57 -14.17
N GLN A 67 4.41 36.33 -13.92
CA GLN A 67 3.28 36.01 -13.04
C GLN A 67 3.74 35.27 -11.78
N PRO A 68 4.46 35.94 -10.86
CA PRO A 68 5.00 35.33 -9.65
C PRO A 68 3.90 34.79 -8.72
N TRP A 69 2.71 35.40 -8.73
CA TRP A 69 1.55 34.93 -7.95
C TRP A 69 1.05 33.55 -8.43
N LEU A 70 0.99 33.34 -9.75
CA LEU A 70 0.61 32.04 -10.32
C LEU A 70 1.67 30.99 -10.03
N GLY A 71 2.95 31.34 -10.20
CA GLY A 71 4.07 30.45 -9.88
C GLY A 71 4.04 30.01 -8.41
N GLY A 72 3.85 30.95 -7.48
CA GLY A 72 3.71 30.68 -6.05
C GLY A 72 2.54 29.75 -5.74
N THR A 73 1.36 30.04 -6.30
CA THR A 73 0.14 29.23 -6.07
C THR A 73 0.32 27.79 -6.57
N ILE A 74 0.86 27.61 -7.78
CA ILE A 74 1.10 26.29 -8.36
C ILE A 74 2.09 25.50 -7.50
N ALA A 75 3.19 26.13 -7.08
CA ALA A 75 4.18 25.49 -6.23
C ALA A 75 3.59 25.07 -4.86
N THR A 76 2.87 25.97 -4.19
CA THR A 76 2.25 25.70 -2.89
C THR A 76 1.20 24.61 -2.98
N VAL A 77 0.32 24.63 -3.98
CA VAL A 77 -0.69 23.60 -4.18
C VAL A 77 -0.04 22.25 -4.47
N THR A 78 0.96 22.20 -5.35
CA THR A 78 1.66 20.96 -5.69
C THR A 78 2.30 20.32 -4.45
N ILE A 79 3.05 21.10 -3.67
CA ILE A 79 3.73 20.60 -2.47
C ILE A 79 2.70 20.25 -1.38
N GLY A 80 1.68 21.08 -1.19
CA GLY A 80 0.63 20.88 -0.20
C GLY A 80 -0.17 19.60 -0.44
N THR A 81 -0.64 19.38 -1.67
CA THR A 81 -1.39 18.18 -2.04
C THR A 81 -0.55 16.91 -1.86
N LEU A 82 0.73 16.93 -2.26
CA LEU A 82 1.63 15.81 -2.03
C LEU A 82 1.85 15.57 -0.53
N GLY A 83 2.09 16.63 0.25
CA GLY A 83 2.23 16.57 1.70
C GLY A 83 1.05 15.86 2.36
N VAL A 84 -0.18 16.26 2.03
CA VAL A 84 -1.42 15.62 2.54
C VAL A 84 -1.53 14.16 2.09
N ALA A 85 -1.26 13.88 0.81
CA ALA A 85 -1.35 12.52 0.27
C ALA A 85 -0.36 11.55 0.97
N PHE A 86 0.86 12.01 1.27
CA PHE A 86 1.85 11.21 1.99
C PHE A 86 1.54 11.10 3.50
N LEU A 87 1.05 12.17 4.13
CA LEU A 87 0.73 12.17 5.56
C LEU A 87 -0.47 11.26 5.87
N GLY A 88 -1.53 11.32 5.06
CA GLY A 88 -2.70 10.45 5.20
C GLY A 88 -2.38 8.96 5.01
N ARG A 89 -1.35 8.63 4.22
CA ARG A 89 -0.94 7.25 3.97
C ARG A 89 -0.26 6.59 5.17
N ARG A 90 0.37 7.36 6.07
CA ARG A 90 0.95 6.84 7.33
C ARG A 90 -0.09 6.51 8.40
N SER A 91 -1.27 7.14 8.35
CA SER A 91 -2.28 7.00 9.41
C SER A 91 -3.12 5.73 9.32
N LYS A 92 -3.10 5.01 8.19
CA LYS A 92 -3.67 3.66 8.10
C LYS A 92 -2.65 2.65 8.64
N ALA A 93 -2.60 2.51 9.97
CA ALA A 93 -2.02 1.32 10.59
C ALA A 93 -2.73 0.07 10.04
N PRO A 94 -2.03 -1.09 9.92
CA PRO A 94 -2.69 -2.34 9.55
C PRO A 94 -3.87 -2.58 10.51
N PRO A 95 -5.01 -3.10 10.02
CA PRO A 95 -6.15 -3.41 10.89
C PRO A 95 -5.66 -4.38 11.97
N ASP A 96 -5.94 -4.04 13.23
CA ASP A 96 -5.70 -4.87 14.41
C ASP A 96 -6.42 -6.22 14.20
N THR A 97 -5.66 -7.24 13.77
CA THR A 97 -6.11 -8.63 13.72
C THR A 97 -6.14 -9.15 15.16
N LYS A 98 -7.27 -8.92 15.83
CA LYS A 98 -7.67 -9.67 17.03
C LYS A 98 -8.08 -11.10 16.68
#